data_AF-W7PST6-F1
#
_entry.id   AF-W7PST6-F1
#
_cell.length_a   1.000
_cell.length_b   1.000
_cell.length_c   1.000
_cell.angle_alpha   90.00
_cell.angle_beta   90.00
_cell.angle_gamma   90.00
#
_symmetry.space_group_name_H-M   'P 1'
#
loop_
_entity.id
_entity.type
_entity.pdbx_description
1 polymer ?
#
loop_
_entity_poly.entity_id
_entity_poly.type
_entity_poly.pdbx_seq_one_letter_code
_entity_poly.pdbx_strand_id
1 'polypeptide(L)'
;MLMLDGRVDNARAEVLKTELQSLLDERDDLDLVIVGPTPHALSGLPRSIVVEDAENLIGERYGLTAGAGYLLRPDQHVTARWPEVSAKAIDEAMERALGAHLAAVSEDRPDHQGGRHATA
;
A
#
# COMPACT_ATOMS: atom_id res chain seq x y z
N MET A 1 1.23 6.36 -1.87
CA MET A 1 0.21 6.35 -2.94
C MET A 1 -0.32 4.93 -3.15
N LEU A 2 -1.63 4.75 -3.12
CA LEU A 2 -2.33 3.50 -3.46
C LEU A 2 -2.86 3.61 -4.89
N MET A 3 -2.52 2.67 -5.75
CA MET A 3 -3.15 2.48 -7.06
C MET A 3 -4.14 1.32 -6.99
N LEU A 4 -5.38 1.53 -7.41
CA LEU A 4 -6.46 0.57 -7.37
C LEU A 4 -7.08 0.42 -8.75
N ASP A 5 -7.24 -0.81 -9.23
CA ASP A 5 -8.13 -1.11 -10.34
C ASP A 5 -9.59 -0.98 -9.88
N GLY A 6 -10.27 0.03 -10.41
CA GLY A 6 -11.64 0.37 -10.05
C GLY A 6 -12.69 -0.58 -10.60
N ARG A 7 -12.34 -1.59 -11.42
CA ARG A 7 -13.31 -2.55 -11.96
C ARG A 7 -13.74 -3.51 -10.85
N VAL A 8 -14.72 -3.09 -10.06
CA VAL A 8 -15.35 -3.91 -9.01
C VAL A 8 -16.87 -3.80 -9.14
N ASP A 9 -17.60 -4.83 -8.70
CA ASP A 9 -19.06 -4.76 -8.67
C ASP A 9 -19.55 -3.73 -7.64
N ASN A 10 -20.80 -3.28 -7.78
CA ASN A 10 -21.36 -2.23 -6.93
C ASN A 10 -21.41 -2.59 -5.44
N ALA A 11 -21.70 -3.86 -5.10
CA ALA A 11 -21.79 -4.28 -3.70
C ALA A 11 -20.41 -4.22 -3.04
N ARG A 12 -19.39 -4.71 -3.74
CA ARG A 12 -17.99 -4.62 -3.29
C ARG A 12 -17.51 -3.17 -3.25
N ALA A 13 -17.90 -2.34 -4.22
CA ALA A 13 -17.53 -0.93 -4.28
C ALA A 13 -18.00 -0.14 -3.04
N GLU A 14 -19.22 -0.38 -2.55
CA GLU A 14 -19.74 0.31 -1.35
C GLU A 14 -19.03 -0.12 -0.07
N VAL A 15 -18.72 -1.42 0.05
CA VAL A 15 -17.91 -1.93 1.18
C VAL A 15 -16.52 -1.32 1.13
N LEU A 16 -15.85 -1.39 -0.02
CA LEU A 16 -14.51 -0.87 -0.19
C LEU A 16 -14.44 0.65 -0.01
N LYS A 17 -15.44 1.40 -0.46
CA LYS A 17 -15.58 2.83 -0.20
C LYS A 17 -15.57 3.12 1.29
N THR A 18 -16.37 2.39 2.07
CA THR A 18 -16.45 2.58 3.53
C THR A 18 -15.12 2.30 4.20
N GLU A 19 -14.47 1.19 3.82
CA GLU A 19 -13.16 0.80 4.33
C GLU A 19 -12.07 1.82 3.98
N LEU A 20 -11.99 2.23 2.72
CA LEU A 20 -10.99 3.19 2.24
C LEU A 20 -11.22 4.60 2.78
N GLN A 21 -12.47 5.02 2.97
CA GLN A 21 -12.78 6.32 3.57
C GLN A 21 -12.17 6.41 4.98
N SER A 22 -12.44 5.41 5.84
CA SER A 22 -11.86 5.37 7.18
C SER A 22 -10.33 5.37 7.15
N LEU A 23 -9.73 4.57 6.27
CA LEU A 23 -8.27 4.52 6.13
C LEU A 23 -7.68 5.88 5.68
N LEU A 24 -8.33 6.56 4.74
CA LEU A 24 -7.90 7.88 4.27
C LEU A 24 -8.12 8.96 5.34
N ASP A 25 -9.11 8.82 6.21
CA ASP A 25 -9.27 9.74 7.34
C ASP A 25 -8.16 9.54 8.39
N GLU A 26 -7.68 8.31 8.58
CA GLU A 26 -6.59 7.96 9.51
C GLU A 26 -5.18 8.24 8.96
N ARG A 27 -4.98 8.11 7.63
CA ARG A 27 -3.68 8.26 6.95
C ARG A 27 -3.70 9.46 6.01
N ASP A 28 -3.30 10.62 6.50
CA ASP A 28 -3.28 11.87 5.73
C ASP A 28 -2.23 11.90 4.60
N ASP A 29 -1.21 11.05 4.70
CA ASP A 29 -0.13 10.86 3.72
C ASP A 29 -0.44 9.81 2.62
N LEU A 30 -1.65 9.22 2.65
CA LEU A 30 -2.10 8.28 1.64
C LEU A 30 -2.93 8.98 0.55
N ASP A 31 -2.34 9.09 -0.63
CA ASP A 31 -3.05 9.44 -1.87
C ASP A 31 -3.57 8.19 -2.59
N LEU A 32 -4.74 8.29 -3.22
CA LEU A 32 -5.40 7.22 -3.97
C LEU A 32 -5.47 7.54 -5.46
N VAL A 33 -5.09 6.59 -6.31
CA VAL A 33 -5.26 6.61 -7.76
C VAL A 33 -6.16 5.45 -8.14
N ILE A 34 -7.28 5.72 -8.79
CA ILE A 34 -8.24 4.70 -9.22
C ILE A 34 -8.19 4.60 -10.74
N VAL A 35 -7.86 3.40 -11.24
CA VAL A 35 -7.75 3.09 -12.67
C VAL A 35 -9.07 2.52 -13.15
N GLY A 36 -9.68 3.16 -14.16
CA GLY A 36 -11.05 2.91 -14.58
C GLY A 36 -11.23 1.88 -15.70
N PRO A 37 -12.50 1.50 -16.00
CA PRO A 37 -13.73 2.13 -15.52
C PRO A 37 -14.02 1.88 -14.02
N THR A 38 -14.55 2.91 -13.34
CA THR A 38 -14.70 2.96 -11.88
C THR A 38 -16.16 3.22 -11.47
N PRO A 39 -16.75 2.46 -10.53
CA PRO A 39 -18.05 2.76 -9.94
C PRO A 39 -18.09 4.11 -9.23
N HIS A 40 -19.24 4.79 -9.30
CA HIS A 40 -19.43 6.11 -8.66
C HIS A 40 -19.11 6.11 -7.16
N ALA A 41 -19.39 5.01 -6.46
CA ALA A 41 -19.10 4.84 -5.04
C ALA A 41 -17.64 5.16 -4.68
N LEU A 42 -16.68 4.81 -5.54
CA LEU A 42 -15.25 5.01 -5.30
C LEU A 42 -14.74 6.39 -5.75
N SER A 43 -15.44 7.06 -6.66
CA SER A 43 -15.04 8.39 -7.19
C SER A 43 -15.13 9.55 -6.19
N GLY A 44 -15.82 9.34 -5.05
CA GLY A 44 -16.03 10.37 -4.03
C GLY A 44 -15.04 10.36 -2.88
N LEU A 45 -14.02 9.49 -2.91
CA LEU A 45 -13.06 9.35 -1.82
C LEU A 45 -12.11 10.57 -1.75
N PRO A 46 -11.72 11.02 -0.54
CA PRO A 46 -10.78 12.12 -0.39
C PRO A 46 -9.41 11.76 -0.94
N ARG A 47 -8.66 12.77 -1.39
CA ARG A 47 -7.29 12.61 -1.96
C ARG A 47 -7.23 11.50 -3.01
N SER A 48 -8.31 11.33 -3.77
CA SER A 48 -8.40 10.38 -4.86
C SER A 48 -8.39 11.08 -6.21
N ILE A 49 -7.73 10.47 -7.19
CA ILE A 49 -7.85 10.82 -8.59
C ILE A 49 -8.31 9.59 -9.37
N VAL A 50 -9.16 9.80 -10.37
CA VAL A 50 -9.63 8.75 -11.28
C VAL A 50 -8.91 8.92 -12.61
N VAL A 51 -8.34 7.83 -13.11
CA VAL A 51 -7.63 7.76 -14.39
C VAL A 51 -8.35 6.75 -15.28
N GLU A 52 -8.81 7.19 -16.45
CA GLU A 52 -9.40 6.29 -17.44
C GLU A 52 -8.30 5.55 -18.20
N ASP A 53 -8.34 4.22 -18.18
CA ASP A 53 -7.44 3.36 -18.95
C ASP A 53 -8.15 2.81 -20.20
N ALA A 54 -8.59 3.72 -21.09
CA ALA A 54 -9.40 3.37 -22.25
C ALA A 54 -8.71 2.38 -23.21
N GLU A 55 -7.38 2.44 -23.30
CA GLU A 55 -6.55 1.55 -24.12
C GLU A 55 -6.00 0.34 -23.33
N ASN A 56 -6.37 0.19 -22.05
CA ASN A 56 -5.90 -0.88 -21.16
C ASN A 56 -4.36 -0.94 -21.00
N LEU A 57 -3.66 0.19 -21.21
CA LEU A 57 -2.20 0.26 -21.16
C LEU A 57 -1.67 0.12 -19.73
N ILE A 58 -2.37 0.70 -18.75
CA ILE A 58 -2.01 0.57 -17.33
C ILE A 58 -2.30 -0.86 -16.89
N GLY A 59 -3.45 -1.41 -17.29
CA GLY A 59 -3.85 -2.79 -17.07
C GLY A 59 -2.80 -3.79 -17.56
N GLU A 60 -2.32 -3.64 -18.79
CA GLU A 60 -1.29 -4.51 -19.37
C GLU A 60 0.07 -4.37 -18.67
N ARG A 61 0.53 -3.14 -18.44
CA ARG A 61 1.86 -2.89 -17.87
C ARG A 61 1.98 -3.34 -16.42
N TYR A 62 0.92 -3.13 -15.64
CA TYR A 62 0.90 -3.44 -14.22
C TYR A 62 0.18 -4.76 -13.93
N GLY A 63 -0.31 -5.47 -14.94
CA GLY A 63 -1.08 -6.70 -14.76
C GLY A 63 -2.24 -6.51 -13.77
N LEU A 64 -2.98 -5.41 -13.92
CA LEU A 64 -4.13 -5.10 -13.07
C LEU A 64 -5.31 -5.96 -13.49
N THR A 65 -5.78 -6.77 -12.55
CA THR A 65 -7.08 -7.45 -12.62
C THR A 65 -8.12 -6.63 -11.88
N ALA A 66 -9.40 -6.92 -12.12
CA ALA A 66 -10.52 -6.32 -11.40
C ALA A 66 -10.29 -6.29 -9.88
N GLY A 67 -10.27 -5.09 -9.27
CA GLY A 67 -10.05 -4.89 -7.83
C GLY A 67 -8.61 -5.03 -7.34
N ALA A 68 -7.64 -5.30 -8.22
CA ALA A 68 -6.24 -5.38 -7.87
C ALA A 68 -5.68 -4.02 -7.44
N GLY A 69 -4.59 -4.01 -6.68
CA GLY A 69 -3.96 -2.76 -6.29
C GLY A 69 -2.49 -2.87 -5.95
N TYR A 70 -1.85 -1.71 -5.91
CA TYR A 70 -0.44 -1.53 -5.60
C TYR A 70 -0.28 -0.41 -4.57
N LEU A 71 0.54 -0.65 -3.57
CA LEU A 71 1.04 0.41 -2.69
C LEU A 71 2.41 0.84 -3.19
N LEU A 72 2.56 2.13 -3.45
CA LEU A 72 3.79 2.75 -3.92
C LEU A 72 4.25 3.83 -2.93
N ARG A 73 5.56 3.84 -2.68
CA ARG A 73 6.25 4.93 -1.99
C ARG A 73 6.45 6.15 -2.90
N PRO A 74 6.77 7.33 -2.34
CA PRO A 74 7.05 8.53 -3.13
C PRO A 74 8.24 8.40 -4.11
N ASP A 75 9.18 7.49 -3.83
CA ASP A 75 10.31 7.12 -4.69
C ASP A 75 9.94 6.07 -5.76
N GLN A 76 8.64 5.86 -6.00
CA GLN A 76 8.08 4.89 -6.95
C GLN A 76 8.37 3.42 -6.62
N HIS A 77 8.84 3.12 -5.40
CA HIS A 77 9.02 1.74 -4.97
C HIS A 77 7.69 1.07 -4.66
N VAL A 78 7.46 -0.13 -5.23
CA VAL A 78 6.30 -0.96 -4.92
C VAL A 78 6.50 -1.67 -3.58
N THR A 79 5.75 -1.29 -2.56
CA THR A 79 5.85 -1.88 -1.21
C THR A 79 4.91 -3.06 -1.02
N ALA A 80 3.79 -3.08 -1.74
CA ALA A 80 2.86 -4.20 -1.76
C ALA A 80 2.05 -4.26 -3.06
N ARG A 81 1.59 -5.46 -3.40
CA ARG A 81 0.67 -5.75 -4.51
C ARG A 81 -0.41 -6.70 -4.02
N TRP A 82 -1.65 -6.46 -4.41
CA TRP A 82 -2.77 -7.32 -4.12
C TRP A 82 -3.56 -7.67 -5.39
N PRO A 83 -4.01 -8.92 -5.55
CA PRO A 83 -5.00 -9.26 -6.57
C PRO A 83 -6.39 -8.68 -6.25
N GLU A 84 -6.67 -8.45 -4.96
CA GLU A 84 -7.86 -7.78 -4.48
C GLU A 84 -7.51 -6.97 -3.22
N VAL A 85 -7.87 -5.68 -3.20
CA VAL A 85 -7.53 -4.79 -2.08
C VAL A 85 -8.48 -4.93 -0.88
N SER A 86 -7.95 -4.66 0.31
CA SER A 86 -8.73 -4.35 1.52
C SER A 86 -8.00 -3.30 2.34
N ALA A 87 -8.73 -2.45 3.06
CA ALA A 87 -8.10 -1.39 3.87
C ALA A 87 -7.12 -1.97 4.90
N LYS A 88 -7.47 -3.09 5.53
CA LYS A 88 -6.59 -3.78 6.49
C LYS A 88 -5.24 -4.17 5.87
N ALA A 89 -5.26 -4.79 4.68
CA ALA A 89 -4.03 -5.22 4.02
C ALA A 89 -3.16 -4.03 3.60
N ILE A 90 -3.80 -2.91 3.22
CA ILE A 90 -3.10 -1.66 2.89
C ILE A 90 -2.42 -1.08 4.12
N ASP A 91 -3.14 -0.98 5.24
CA ASP A 91 -2.61 -0.43 6.49
C ASP A 91 -1.42 -1.25 7.01
N GLU A 92 -1.54 -2.58 7.02
CA GLU A 92 -0.44 -3.49 7.38
C GLU A 92 0.79 -3.33 6.45
N ALA A 93 0.57 -3.04 5.17
CA ALA A 93 1.67 -2.78 4.24
C ALA A 93 2.31 -1.42 4.47
N MET A 94 1.53 -0.40 4.85
CA MET A 94 2.05 0.91 5.23
C MET A 94 2.92 0.80 6.48
N GLU A 95 2.43 0.14 7.54
CA GLU A 95 3.21 -0.06 8.77
C GLU A 95 4.55 -0.76 8.50
N ARG A 96 4.55 -1.79 7.66
CA ARG A 96 5.78 -2.48 7.23
C ARG A 96 6.69 -1.56 6.43
N ALA A 97 6.17 -0.77 5.50
CA ALA A 97 6.95 0.15 4.69
C ALA A 97 7.57 1.30 5.49
N LEU A 98 6.89 1.72 6.56
CA LEU A 98 7.34 2.75 7.51
C LEU A 98 8.26 2.19 8.61
N GLY A 99 8.44 0.86 8.67
CA GLY A 99 9.29 0.23 9.68
C GLY A 99 8.71 0.29 11.09
N ALA A 100 7.38 0.41 11.25
CA ALA A 100 6.72 0.53 12.55
C ALA A 100 7.02 -0.64 13.50
N HIS A 101 7.36 -1.81 12.94
CA HIS A 101 7.64 -3.05 13.67
C HIS A 101 9.13 -3.36 13.85
N LEU A 102 10.04 -2.40 13.64
CA LEU A 102 11.50 -2.64 13.65
C LEU A 102 12.16 -2.64 15.05
N ALA A 103 11.45 -2.42 16.15
CA ALA A 103 12.00 -2.56 17.52
C ALA A 103 11.62 -3.93 18.13
N ALA A 104 12.50 -4.78 18.67
CA ALA A 104 13.87 -4.62 19.14
C ALA A 104 14.79 -5.79 18.71
N VAL A 105 15.85 -5.50 17.96
CA VAL A 105 17.04 -6.38 17.88
C VAL A 105 18.23 -5.59 18.41
N SER A 106 18.19 -5.29 19.71
CA SER A 106 19.34 -4.71 20.40
C SER A 106 19.15 -4.83 21.91
N GLU A 107 19.25 -6.04 22.45
CA GLU A 107 19.52 -6.23 23.89
C GLU A 107 20.12 -7.59 24.29
N ASP A 108 20.75 -8.32 23.36
CA ASP A 108 21.58 -9.48 23.75
C ASP A 108 22.78 -9.70 22.81
N ARG A 109 23.58 -8.65 22.59
CA ARG A 109 24.92 -8.81 22.02
C ARG A 109 25.91 -8.76 23.17
N PRO A 110 26.41 -9.90 23.70
CA PRO A 110 27.43 -9.87 24.74
C PRO A 110 28.69 -9.21 24.19
N ASP A 111 29.08 -8.13 24.85
CA ASP A 111 30.32 -7.38 24.64
C ASP A 111 31.51 -8.34 24.63
N HIS A 112 32.09 -8.57 23.45
CA HIS A 112 33.42 -9.16 23.31
C HIS A 112 34.35 -8.15 22.65
N GLN A 113 34.74 -7.12 23.42
CA GLN A 113 35.98 -6.42 23.17
C GLN A 113 36.71 -6.23 24.51
N GLY A 114 37.79 -6.99 24.73
CA GLY A 114 38.55 -6.86 25.96
C GLY A 114 39.68 -7.86 26.15
N GLY A 115 40.76 -7.71 25.38
CA GLY A 115 42.11 -8.03 25.84
C GLY A 115 42.64 -9.44 25.55
N ARG A 116 43.75 -9.49 24.81
CA ARG A 116 45.06 -9.91 25.32
C ARG A 116 46.15 -9.63 24.29
N HIS A 117 46.90 -8.58 24.57
CA HIS A 117 48.31 -8.50 24.18
C HIS A 117 49.12 -9.60 24.90
N ALA A 118 50.25 -9.92 24.28
CA ALA A 118 51.49 -10.50 24.83
C ALA A 118 51.80 -11.97 24.48
N THR A 119 52.81 -12.10 23.59
CA THR A 119 54.06 -12.92 23.69
C THR A 119 53.94 -14.42 23.97
N ALA A 120 54.70 -15.33 23.35
CA ALA A 120 55.99 -15.26 22.65
C ALA A 120 56.06 -16.35 21.55
#